data_AF-A0A916PXD1-F1
#
_entry.id   AF-A0A916PXD1-F1
#
_cell.length_a   1.000
_cell.length_b   1.000
_cell.length_c   1.000
_cell.angle_alpha   90.00
_cell.angle_beta   90.00
_cell.angle_gamma   90.00
#
_symmetry.space_group_name_H-M   'P 1'
#
loop_
_entity.id
_entity.type
_entity.pdbx_description
1 polymer ?
#
loop_
_entity_poly.entity_id
_entity_poly.type
_entity_poly.pdbx_seq_one_letter_code
_entity_poly.pdbx_strand_id
1 'polypeptide(L)' 'MRINEKSSILVTGGTGSFGKKFVELVLQRFPNVHRLVIYSRDELKQFEMA' A
#
# COMPACT_ATOMS: atom_id res chain seq x y z
N MET A 1 -0.51 6.13 -14.65
CA MET A 1 -0.11 4.83 -14.07
C MET A 1 -1.29 3.87 -14.20
N ARG A 2 -1.11 2.67 -14.76
CA ARG A 2 -2.17 1.67 -14.93
C ARG A 2 -2.01 0.60 -13.84
N ILE A 3 -2.98 0.51 -12.94
CA ILE A 3 -3.10 -0.57 -11.94
C ILE A 3 -4.20 -1.52 -12.42
N ASN A 4 -3.93 -2.81 -12.40
CA ASN A 4 -4.86 -3.87 -12.79
C ASN A 4 -4.61 -5.15 -11.97
N GLU A 5 -5.36 -6.20 -12.28
CA GLU A 5 -5.32 -7.50 -11.61
C GLU A 5 -4.00 -8.29 -11.76
N LYS A 6 -3.07 -7.81 -12.59
CA LYS A 6 -1.72 -8.38 -12.74
C LYS A 6 -0.64 -7.53 -12.04
N SER A 7 -1.03 -6.37 -11.50
CA SER A 7 -0.10 -5.40 -10.94
C SER A 7 0.44 -5.85 -9.57
N SER A 8 1.76 -5.80 -9.42
CA SER A 8 2.45 -5.96 -8.14
C SER A 8 3.10 -4.63 -7.74
N ILE A 9 2.73 -4.09 -6.58
CA ILE A 9 3.11 -2.75 -6.14
C ILE A 9 3.91 -2.84 -4.84
N LEU A 10 5.07 -2.17 -4.80
CA LEU A 10 5.85 -1.93 -3.59
C LEU A 10 5.71 -0.47 -3.17
N VAL A 11 5.25 -0.23 -1.94
CA VAL A 11 5.13 1.10 -1.34
C VAL A 11 6.19 1.24 -0.25
N THR A 12 7.25 2.00 -0.52
CA THR A 12 8.27 2.36 0.47
C THR A 12 7.84 3.58 1.27
N GLY A 13 8.02 3.56 2.59
CA GLY A 13 7.54 4.63 3.47
C GLY A 13 6.01 4.65 3.60
N GLY A 14 5.36 3.51 3.34
CA GLY A 14 3.90 3.41 3.30
C GLY A 14 3.19 3.68 4.64
N THR A 15 3.92 3.71 5.76
CA THR A 15 3.37 4.03 7.09
C THR A 15 3.20 5.53 7.36
N GLY A 16 3.72 6.41 6.49
CA GLY A 16 3.47 7.85 6.57
C GLY A 16 2.05 8.21 6.13
N SER A 17 1.58 9.43 6.43
CA SER A 17 0.21 9.88 6.15
C SER A 17 -0.18 9.74 4.68
N PHE A 18 0.73 10.10 3.77
CA PHE A 18 0.52 9.90 2.33
C PHE A 18 0.44 8.42 1.96
N GLY A 19 1.37 7.61 2.46
CA GLY A 19 1.43 6.18 2.18
C GLY A 19 0.16 5.44 2.60
N LYS A 20 -0.34 5.74 3.81
CA LYS A 20 -1.60 5.20 4.33
C LYS A 20 -2.77 5.54 3.41
N LYS A 21 -2.91 6.82 3.01
CA LYS A 21 -4.00 7.25 2.12
C LYS A 21 -3.87 6.67 0.71
N PHE A 22 -2.65 6.55 0.20
CA PHE A 22 -2.38 5.93 -1.09
C PHE A 22 -2.78 4.45 -1.09
N VAL A 23 -2.39 3.69 -0.07
CA VAL A 23 -2.76 2.28 0.09
C VAL A 23 -4.26 2.10 0.16
N GLU A 24 -4.95 2.94 0.96
CA GLU A 24 -6.42 2.96 1.05
C GLU A 24 -7.06 3.18 -0.33
N LEU A 25 -6.58 4.18 -1.09
CA LEU A 25 -7.09 4.48 -2.43
C LEU A 25 -6.85 3.33 -3.41
N VAL A 26 -5.70 2.66 -3.34
CA VAL A 26 -5.39 1.51 -4.20
C VAL A 26 -6.34 0.36 -3.91
N LEU A 27 -6.56 0.02 -2.63
CA LEU A 27 -7.46 -1.07 -2.25
C LEU A 27 -8.93 -0.78 -2.59
N GLN A 28 -9.36 0.48 -2.45
CA GLN A 28 -10.73 0.89 -2.81
C GLN A 28 -10.98 0.90 -4.31
N ARG A 29 -10.05 1.44 -5.10
CA ARG A 29 -10.23 1.61 -6.56
C ARG A 29 -9.82 0.40 -7.38
N PHE A 30 -8.89 -0.41 -6.86
CA PHE A 30 -8.33 -1.58 -7.53
C PHE A 30 -8.36 -2.80 -6.60
N PRO A 31 -9.56 -3.24 -6.17
CA PRO A 31 -9.70 -4.32 -5.18
C PRO A 31 -9.09 -5.66 -5.65
N ASN A 32 -8.97 -5.86 -6.96
CA ASN A 32 -8.41 -7.08 -7.56
C ASN A 32 -6.90 -7.01 -7.80
N VAL A 33 -6.19 -6.02 -7.24
CA VAL A 33 -4.73 -5.90 -7.41
C VAL A 33 -4.03 -7.20 -6.98
N HIS A 34 -3.07 -7.68 -7.77
CA HIS A 34 -2.43 -8.98 -7.53
C HIS A 34 -1.64 -9.00 -6.22
N ARG A 35 -0.89 -7.93 -5.96
CA ARG A 35 -0.02 -7.82 -4.79
C ARG A 35 0.23 -6.37 -4.43
N LEU A 36 0.11 -6.06 -3.14
CA LEU A 36 0.49 -4.78 -2.56
C LEU A 36 1.39 -5.04 -1.35
N VAL A 37 2.64 -4.59 -1.41
CA VAL A 37 3.62 -4.73 -0.32
C VAL A 37 3.92 -3.35 0.25
N ILE A 38 3.77 -3.20 1.56
CA ILE A 38 4.16 -1.99 2.29
C ILE A 38 5.46 -2.25 3.02
N TYR A 39 6.45 -1.39 2.78
CA TYR A 39 7.76 -1.47 3.42
C TYR A 39 8.08 -0.13 4.09
N SER A 40 8.39 -0.16 5.39
CA SER A 40 8.80 1.02 6.15
C SER A 40 9.81 0.63 7.23
N ARG A 41 10.50 1.64 7.79
CA ARG A 41 11.47 1.46 8.90
C ARG A 41 10.83 1.59 10.28
N ASP A 42 9.66 2.20 10.36
CA ASP A 42 8.95 2.44 11.62
C ASP A 42 8.05 1.23 11.94
N GLU A 43 8.57 0.33 12.77
CA GLU A 43 7.93 -0.93 13.12
C GLU A 43 6.58 -0.72 13.85
N LEU A 44 6.51 0.28 14.76
CA LEU A 44 5.29 0.58 15.49
C LEU A 44 4.17 1.02 14.55
N LYS A 45 4.45 1.98 13.65
CA LYS A 45 3.44 2.42 12.67
C LYS A 45 3.08 1.35 11.65
N GLN A 46 3.97 0.38 11.42
CA GLN A 46 3.69 -0.76 10.56
C GLN A 46 2.77 -1.76 11.27
N PHE A 47 2.96 -1.97 12.58
CA PHE A 47 2.06 -2.76 13.42
C PHE A 47 0.65 -2.16 13.50
N GLU A 48 0.53 -0.83 13.67
CA GLU A 48 -0.78 -0.13 13.67
C GLU A 48 -1.54 -0.24 12.34
N MET A 49 -0.85 -0.60 11.25
CA MET A 49 -1.40 -0.68 9.91
C MET A 49 -1.80 -2.10 9.50
N ALA A 50 -1.34 -3.12 10.25
CA ALA A 50 -1.67 -4.53 10.05
C ALA A 50 -3.07 -4.86 10.58
#